data_AF-A0A7K2SHF7-F1
#
_entry.id   AF-A0A7K2SHF7-F1
#
_cell.length_a   1.000
_cell.length_b   1.000
_cell.length_c   1.000
_cell.angle_alpha   90.00
_cell.angle_beta   90.00
_cell.angle_gamma   90.00
#
_symmetry.space_group_name_H-M   'P 1'
#
loop_
_entity.id
_entity.type
_entity.pdbx_description
1 polymer ?
#
loop_
_entity_poly.entity_id
_entity_poly.type
_entity_poly.pdbx_seq_one_letter_code
_entity_poly.pdbx_strand_id
1 'polypeptide(L)'
;MHEDPPATARTTAPRTRARTAPAPPAVPFAVLAPVAPGPVSPSASAPPPGPPPGHSATTIERGSFCLARCTCGWSGPARRSRDLARTDAAKHVSTP
;
A
#
# COMPACT_ATOMS: atom_id res chain seq x y z
N MET A 1 29.52 11.77 48.13
CA MET A 1 29.30 10.34 47.79
C MET A 1 28.53 10.31 46.48
N HIS A 2 29.23 10.49 45.37
CA HIS A 2 28.67 10.46 44.02
C HIS A 2 29.20 9.18 43.38
N GLU A 3 28.36 8.15 43.31
CA GLU A 3 28.71 6.88 42.68
C GLU A 3 28.25 6.93 41.22
N ASP A 4 29.21 6.82 40.30
CA ASP A 4 28.98 6.78 38.85
C ASP A 4 28.59 5.34 38.45
N PRO A 5 27.42 5.11 37.80
CA PRO A 5 27.02 3.77 37.41
C PRO A 5 27.86 3.25 36.22
N PRO A 6 28.27 1.96 36.21
CA PRO A 6 29.20 1.45 35.20
C PRO A 6 28.62 1.47 33.79
N ALA A 7 29.47 1.86 32.84
CA ALA A 7 29.20 1.94 31.42
C ALA A 7 28.57 0.65 30.88
N THR A 8 27.35 0.78 30.34
CA THR A 8 26.63 -0.28 29.66
C THR A 8 27.48 -0.80 28.48
N ALA A 9 27.83 -2.08 28.57
CA ALA A 9 28.55 -2.79 27.53
C ALA A 9 27.84 -2.62 26.19
N ARG A 10 28.50 -1.97 25.22
CA ARG A 10 28.02 -1.85 23.85
C ARG A 10 28.06 -3.22 23.19
N THR A 11 26.95 -3.96 23.28
CA THR A 11 26.74 -5.19 22.50
C THR A 11 26.68 -4.84 21.02
N THR A 12 27.75 -5.13 20.29
CA THR A 12 27.78 -5.04 18.83
C THR A 12 27.27 -6.36 18.28
N ALA A 13 26.02 -6.39 17.80
CA ALA A 13 25.45 -7.58 17.17
C ALA A 13 26.19 -7.90 15.85
N PRO A 14 26.44 -9.18 15.52
CA PRO A 14 27.07 -9.54 14.26
C PRO A 14 26.17 -9.15 13.08
N ARG A 15 26.74 -8.47 12.09
CA ARG A 15 26.04 -8.09 10.86
C ARG A 15 25.66 -9.34 10.07
N THR A 16 24.36 -9.63 10.02
CA THR A 16 23.78 -10.71 9.21
C THR A 16 24.18 -10.50 7.75
N ARG A 17 24.84 -11.49 7.13
CA ARG A 17 25.10 -11.45 5.68
C ARG A 17 23.77 -11.62 4.95
N ALA A 18 23.45 -10.67 4.07
CA ALA A 18 22.32 -10.78 3.16
C ALA A 18 22.52 -12.01 2.27
N ARG A 19 21.56 -12.92 2.30
CA ARG A 19 21.55 -14.13 1.47
C ARG A 19 21.13 -13.72 0.06
N THR A 20 22.07 -13.75 -0.88
CA THR A 20 21.81 -13.47 -2.30
C THR A 20 20.88 -14.55 -2.87
N ALA A 21 19.72 -14.13 -3.39
CA ALA A 21 18.80 -15.01 -4.11
C ALA A 21 19.38 -15.36 -5.50
N PRO A 22 19.21 -16.61 -6.00
CA PRO A 22 19.63 -16.95 -7.35
C PRO A 22 18.72 -16.27 -8.40
N ALA A 23 19.32 -15.94 -9.54
CA ALA A 23 18.62 -15.34 -10.68
C ALA A 23 17.56 -16.31 -11.25
N PRO A 24 16.37 -15.82 -11.65
CA PRO A 24 15.37 -16.68 -12.28
C PRO A 24 15.84 -17.11 -13.68
N PRO A 25 15.49 -18.32 -14.14
CA PRO A 25 15.79 -18.74 -15.50
C PRO A 25 14.99 -17.91 -16.51
N ALA A 26 15.66 -17.53 -17.61
CA ALA A 26 15.04 -16.82 -18.72
C ALA A 26 14.01 -17.71 -19.42
N VAL A 27 12.74 -17.37 -19.27
CA VAL A 27 11.65 -17.98 -20.05
C VAL A 27 11.65 -17.38 -21.45
N PRO A 28 11.50 -18.17 -22.53
CA PRO A 28 11.37 -17.61 -23.87
C PRO A 28 10.03 -16.89 -23.97
N PHE A 29 10.06 -15.64 -24.45
CA PHE A 29 8.88 -14.86 -24.77
C PHE A 29 8.13 -15.57 -25.90
N ALA A 30 7.03 -16.23 -25.57
CA ALA A 30 6.11 -16.77 -26.56
C ALA A 30 5.49 -15.61 -27.35
N VAL A 31 5.82 -15.50 -28.63
CA VAL A 31 5.11 -14.61 -29.56
C VAL A 31 3.73 -15.21 -29.79
N LEU A 32 2.73 -14.66 -29.09
CA LEU A 32 1.33 -15.00 -29.30
C LEU A 32 0.87 -14.42 -30.64
N ALA A 33 0.33 -15.28 -31.50
CA ALA A 33 -0.38 -14.88 -32.72
C ALA A 33 -1.54 -13.92 -32.40
N PRO A 34 -1.92 -13.00 -33.31
CA PRO A 34 -3.07 -12.13 -33.08
C PRO A 34 -4.35 -12.98 -33.07
N VAL A 35 -4.92 -13.19 -31.89
CA VAL A 35 -6.26 -13.75 -31.77
C VAL A 35 -7.22 -12.72 -32.36
N ALA A 36 -7.96 -13.09 -33.41
CA ALA A 36 -9.03 -12.26 -33.95
C ALA A 36 -10.00 -11.92 -32.80
N PRO A 37 -10.44 -10.65 -32.65
CA PRO A 37 -11.44 -10.34 -31.65
C PRO A 37 -12.74 -11.03 -32.07
N GLY A 38 -13.06 -12.15 -31.42
CA GLY A 38 -14.44 -12.65 -31.41
C GLY A 38 -15.38 -11.55 -30.91
N PRO A 39 -16.68 -11.60 -31.23
CA PRO A 39 -17.63 -10.62 -30.74
C PRO A 39 -17.50 -10.60 -29.22
N VAL A 40 -16.99 -9.48 -28.69
CA VAL A 40 -16.89 -9.30 -27.25
C VAL A 40 -18.32 -9.35 -26.77
N SER A 41 -18.71 -10.45 -26.12
CA SER A 41 -19.84 -10.39 -25.22
C SER A 41 -19.46 -9.32 -24.22
N PRO A 42 -20.18 -8.19 -24.11
CA PRO A 42 -20.06 -7.38 -22.92
C PRO A 42 -20.75 -8.20 -21.84
N SER A 43 -20.07 -9.23 -21.33
CA SER A 43 -20.17 -9.59 -19.92
C SER A 43 -19.48 -8.45 -19.14
N ALA A 44 -20.01 -7.25 -19.36
CA ALA A 44 -19.87 -6.08 -18.55
C ALA A 44 -20.57 -6.42 -17.25
N SER A 45 -19.89 -7.19 -16.42
CA SER A 45 -19.90 -6.91 -14.98
C SER A 45 -19.16 -5.58 -14.79
N ALA A 46 -19.68 -4.50 -15.40
CA ALA A 46 -19.42 -3.18 -14.89
C ALA A 46 -19.83 -3.26 -13.41
N PRO A 47 -18.99 -2.85 -12.44
CA PRO A 47 -19.51 -2.66 -11.11
C PRO A 47 -20.77 -1.78 -11.25
N PRO A 48 -21.86 -2.07 -10.53
CA PRO A 48 -23.06 -1.25 -10.60
C PRO A 48 -22.63 0.22 -10.49
N PRO A 49 -23.23 1.16 -11.26
CA PRO A 49 -22.89 2.57 -11.13
C PRO A 49 -22.83 2.88 -9.65
N GLY A 50 -21.61 3.19 -9.19
CA GLY A 50 -21.31 3.26 -7.77
C GLY A 50 -22.28 4.23 -7.10
N PRO A 51 -22.47 4.14 -5.77
CA PRO A 51 -23.30 5.08 -5.03
C PRO A 51 -23.04 6.54 -5.46
N PRO A 52 -24.07 7.42 -5.38
CA PRO A 52 -24.11 8.76 -5.99
C PRO A 52 -22.84 9.55 -5.68
N PRO A 53 -22.41 10.53 -6.51
CA PRO A 53 -21.09 11.19 -6.47
C PRO A 53 -20.69 11.48 -5.03
N GLY A 54 -20.01 10.48 -4.48
CA GLY A 54 -19.97 10.22 -3.05
C GLY A 54 -18.51 10.19 -2.72
N HIS A 55 -18.16 10.92 -1.68
CA HIS A 55 -16.81 11.10 -1.23
C HIS A 55 -16.02 9.80 -1.38
N SER A 56 -15.08 9.77 -2.32
CA SER A 56 -14.30 8.56 -2.60
C SER A 56 -12.93 8.77 -1.98
N ALA A 57 -12.71 8.14 -0.84
CA ALA A 57 -11.45 8.26 -0.09
C ALA A 57 -10.51 7.09 -0.39
N THR A 58 -9.27 7.40 -0.75
CA THR A 58 -8.16 6.48 -0.95
C THR A 58 -7.06 6.74 0.06
N THR A 59 -6.19 5.76 0.34
CA THR A 59 -5.04 5.94 1.24
C THR A 59 -3.75 6.03 0.46
N ILE A 60 -2.90 7.00 0.81
CA ILE A 60 -1.60 7.27 0.18
C ILE A 60 -0.50 7.05 1.20
N GLU A 61 0.53 6.30 0.82
CA GLU A 61 1.71 6.06 1.64
C GLU A 61 2.84 7.04 1.29
N ARG A 62 3.45 7.63 2.33
CA ARG A 62 4.62 8.53 2.27
C ARG A 62 5.64 8.08 3.33
N GLY A 63 6.51 7.15 2.94
CA GLY A 63 7.48 6.54 3.85
C GLY A 63 6.79 5.72 4.95
N SER A 64 7.09 6.03 6.21
CA SER A 64 6.49 5.35 7.37
C SER A 64 5.10 5.85 7.77
N PHE A 65 4.48 6.72 6.95
CA PHE A 65 3.17 7.29 7.20
C PHE A 65 2.21 6.97 6.06
N CYS A 66 0.94 6.81 6.40
CA CYS A 66 -0.18 6.62 5.51
C CYS A 66 -1.25 7.66 5.85
N LEU A 67 -1.79 8.34 4.83
CA LEU A 67 -2.83 9.36 4.98
C LEU A 67 -4.00 9.06 4.04
N ALA A 68 -5.22 9.39 4.47
CA ALA A 68 -6.40 9.31 3.63
C ALA A 68 -6.52 10.56 2.74
N ARG A 69 -7.01 10.41 1.51
CA ARG A 69 -7.36 11.49 0.60
C ARG A 69 -8.68 11.21 -0.08
N CYS A 70 -9.57 12.18 -0.05
CA CYS A 70 -10.84 12.10 -0.74
C CYS A 70 -10.84 12.93 -2.01
N THR A 71 -11.61 12.48 -3.01
CA THR A 71 -11.87 13.23 -4.24
C THR A 71 -12.55 14.58 -4.01
N CYS A 72 -13.12 14.83 -2.82
CA CYS A 72 -13.66 16.14 -2.42
C CYS A 72 -12.56 17.17 -2.02
N GLY A 73 -11.29 16.74 -1.94
CA GLY A 73 -10.17 17.57 -1.51
C GLY A 73 -9.75 17.38 -0.05
N TRP A 74 -10.53 16.67 0.76
CA TRP A 74 -10.16 16.35 2.14
C TRP A 74 -8.91 15.46 2.21
N SER A 75 -8.01 15.79 3.14
CA SER A 75 -6.85 14.96 3.47
C SER A 75 -6.88 14.64 4.96
N GLY A 76 -6.90 13.35 5.27
CA GLY A 76 -6.85 12.86 6.63
C GLY A 76 -5.47 13.03 7.28
N PRO A 77 -5.40 12.85 8.60
CA PRO A 77 -4.15 12.92 9.34
C PRO A 77 -3.15 11.83 8.93
N ALA A 78 -1.85 12.14 9.04
CA ALA A 78 -0.79 11.17 8.81
C ALA A 78 -0.76 10.12 9.95
N ARG A 79 -0.99 8.85 9.61
CA ARG A 79 -0.97 7.71 10.54
C ARG A 79 0.19 6.78 10.24
N ARG A 80 0.84 6.23 11.27
CA ARG A 80 1.81 5.14 11.08
C ARG A 80 1.14 3.79 10.80
N SER A 81 -0.10 3.61 11.29
CA SER A 81 -0.91 2.43 10.99
C SER A 81 -1.76 2.65 9.75
N ARG A 82 -1.63 1.73 8.79
CA ARG A 82 -2.44 1.71 7.56
C ARG A 82 -3.92 1.44 7.86
N ASP A 83 -4.22 0.62 8.86
CA ASP A 83 -5.60 0.32 9.25
C ASP A 83 -6.30 1.55 9.84
N LEU A 84 -5.59 2.34 10.65
CA LEU A 84 -6.12 3.62 11.14
C LEU A 84 -6.36 4.60 9.98
N ALA A 85 -5.44 4.70 9.01
CA ALA A 85 -5.64 5.53 7.83
C ALA A 85 -6.85 5.09 6.98
N ARG A 86 -7.05 3.78 6.80
CA ARG A 86 -8.25 3.23 6.13
C ARG A 86 -9.53 3.52 6.91
N THR A 87 -9.47 3.46 8.23
CA THR A 87 -10.61 3.79 9.11
C THR A 87 -10.96 5.27 9.01
N ASP A 88 -9.96 6.16 9.03
CA ASP A 88 -10.16 7.61 8.83
C ASP A 88 -10.80 7.88 7.45
N ALA A 89 -10.37 7.19 6.39
CA ALA A 89 -10.98 7.27 5.07
C ALA A 89 -12.45 6.82 5.10
N ALA A 90 -12.75 5.64 5.65
CA ALA A 90 -14.11 5.09 5.70
C ALA A 90 -15.06 5.98 6.52
N LYS A 91 -14.60 6.51 7.67
CA LYS A 91 -15.37 7.45 8.48
C LYS A 91 -15.76 8.70 7.71
N HIS A 92 -14.83 9.24 6.92
CA HIS A 92 -15.11 10.41 6.08
C HIS A 92 -16.11 10.09 4.96
N VAL A 93 -16.01 8.93 4.31
CA VAL A 93 -17.01 8.52 3.30
C VAL A 93 -18.40 8.36 3.90
N SER A 94 -18.50 7.87 5.15
CA SER A 94 -19.76 7.69 5.87
C SER A 94 -20.31 8.98 6.50
N THR A 95 -19.47 9.99 6.70
CA THR A 95 -19.82 11.30 7.28
C THR A 95 -19.09 12.39 6.48
N PRO A 96 -19.60 12.73 5.29
CA PRO A 96 -18.94 13.64 4.35
C PRO A 96 -18.78 15.07 4.89
#